data_AF-A0A2S0WP04-F1
#
_entry.id   AF-A0A2S0WP04-F1
#
_cell.length_a   1.000
_cell.length_b   1.000
_cell.length_c   1.000
_cell.angle_alpha   90.00
_cell.angle_beta   90.00
_cell.angle_gamma   90.00
#
_symmetry.space_group_name_H-M   'P 1'
#
loop_
_entity.id
_entity.type
_entity.pdbx_description
1 polymer ?
#
loop_
_entity_poly.entity_id
_entity_poly.type
_entity_poly.pdbx_seq_one_letter_code
_entity_poly.pdbx_strand_id
1 'polypeptide(L)'
;MTLDAALIGRRIVVRHETGGVGLTGGPEMNDVIGHVTAVDGTSVTLELRDGRAADVALSTIVTWKTVPERPLRRRRAASVDAEELTRITSRGWPAIESVPLGDWELRASGNFTGRANSVAVTGSPRVPFDEALDRVQEFYAARSMPAQAQVVVGSSHERTFVDAGWIRKAGYFGGAVVQVADLEPAYEADPEARVTGRADDEWLAHYGRVDDPAHARAVMEGPAQVGFVSIGSPVVAIGRVVVTGQWAGLAAVEVVPAARRRGLARRVVETSLAWAVEHGADKAYLQTMRSNTAAIALYAPYGFVDHHDYVYLEPAG
;
A
#
# COMPACT_ATOMS: atom_id res chain seq x y z
N MET A 1 -15.14 5.88 31.05
CA MET A 1 -13.78 5.56 30.55
C MET A 1 -13.34 6.73 29.70
N THR A 2 -12.26 7.41 30.08
CA THR A 2 -11.73 8.54 29.33
C THR A 2 -10.94 8.01 28.13
N LEU A 3 -11.14 8.61 26.96
CA LEU A 3 -10.34 8.32 25.79
C LEU A 3 -9.12 9.25 25.86
N ASP A 4 -7.95 8.69 26.18
CA ASP A 4 -6.71 9.43 26.40
C ASP A 4 -5.50 8.74 25.75
N ALA A 5 -4.31 9.35 25.88
CA ALA A 5 -3.08 8.88 25.25
C ALA A 5 -2.63 7.46 25.70
N ALA A 6 -3.14 6.93 26.82
CA ALA A 6 -2.83 5.56 27.24
C ALA A 6 -3.44 4.49 26.32
N LEU A 7 -4.34 4.89 25.42
CA LEU A 7 -4.94 4.01 24.42
C LEU A 7 -4.14 3.94 23.11
N ILE A 8 -3.08 4.74 22.93
CA ILE A 8 -2.25 4.67 21.73
C ILE A 8 -1.74 3.23 21.51
N GLY A 9 -1.91 2.72 20.29
CA GLY A 9 -1.60 1.35 19.91
C GLY A 9 -2.70 0.33 20.22
N ARG A 10 -3.77 0.69 20.95
CA ARG A 10 -4.91 -0.19 21.21
C ARG A 10 -5.90 -0.17 20.06
N ARG A 11 -6.45 -1.33 19.73
CA ARG A 11 -7.60 -1.41 18.83
C ARG A 11 -8.91 -1.10 19.58
N ILE A 12 -9.65 -0.11 19.09
CA ILE A 12 -10.94 0.29 19.68
C ILE A 12 -12.05 0.36 18.62
N VAL A 13 -13.30 0.31 19.08
CA VAL A 13 -14.46 0.78 18.32
C VAL A 13 -14.98 2.05 18.96
N VAL A 14 -15.24 3.06 18.15
CA VAL A 14 -15.84 4.33 18.53
C VAL A 14 -17.16 4.47 17.80
N ARG A 15 -18.26 4.59 18.54
CA ARG A 15 -19.56 5.00 18.03
C ARG A 15 -19.69 6.50 18.16
N HIS A 16 -19.97 7.19 17.06
CA HIS A 16 -20.08 8.64 17.05
C HIS A 16 -21.23 9.13 16.18
N GLU A 17 -21.72 10.32 16.49
CA GLU A 17 -22.70 11.03 15.68
C GLU A 17 -22.04 11.62 14.42
N THR A 18 -22.78 11.61 13.31
CA THR A 18 -22.32 12.12 12.00
C THR A 18 -23.04 13.40 11.57
N GLY A 19 -24.00 13.87 12.38
CA GLY A 19 -24.74 15.12 12.16
C GLY A 19 -26.04 14.98 11.32
N GLY A 20 -26.34 13.78 10.80
CA GLY A 20 -27.59 13.48 10.09
C GLY A 20 -28.71 12.94 10.98
N VAL A 21 -29.80 12.50 10.34
CA VAL A 21 -30.94 11.82 10.98
C VAL A 21 -30.93 10.35 10.57
N GLY A 22 -30.84 9.45 11.55
CA GLY A 22 -30.86 8.01 11.34
C GLY A 22 -32.23 7.49 10.92
N LEU A 23 -32.24 6.24 10.43
CA LEU A 23 -33.45 5.57 9.89
C LEU A 23 -34.62 5.48 10.88
N THR A 24 -34.36 5.58 12.19
CA THR A 24 -35.37 5.54 13.26
C THR A 24 -35.79 6.92 13.77
N GLY A 25 -35.32 8.00 13.13
CA GLY A 25 -35.63 9.38 13.50
C GLY A 25 -34.74 9.99 14.60
N GLY A 26 -33.81 9.22 15.16
CA GLY A 26 -32.77 9.72 16.07
C GLY A 26 -31.54 10.27 15.32
N PRO A 27 -30.47 10.68 16.04
CA PRO A 27 -29.21 11.09 15.42
C PRO A 27 -28.62 9.98 14.55
N GLU A 28 -28.08 10.34 13.39
CA GLU A 28 -27.32 9.41 12.56
C GLU A 28 -25.98 9.08 13.23
N MET A 29 -25.76 7.79 13.44
CA MET A 29 -24.55 7.29 14.11
C MET A 29 -23.77 6.36 13.18
N ASN A 30 -22.45 6.38 13.33
CA ASN A 30 -21.54 5.45 12.67
C ASN A 30 -20.56 4.84 13.67
N ASP A 31 -20.04 3.65 13.32
CA ASP A 31 -19.02 2.95 14.10
C ASP A 31 -17.69 2.96 13.33
N VAL A 32 -16.65 3.50 13.95
CA VAL A 32 -15.28 3.49 13.43
C VAL A 32 -14.45 2.52 14.26
N ILE A 33 -13.78 1.58 13.58
CA ILE A 33 -12.93 0.57 14.22
C ILE A 33 -11.52 0.71 13.68
N GLY A 34 -10.56 0.89 14.57
CA GLY A 34 -9.16 1.05 14.21
C GLY A 34 -8.23 1.06 15.40
N HIS A 35 -6.94 1.20 15.13
CA HIS A 35 -5.89 1.36 16.13
C HIS A 35 -5.71 2.83 16.45
N VAL A 36 -5.68 3.20 17.74
CA VAL A 36 -5.45 4.59 18.14
C VAL A 36 -4.02 4.98 17.82
N THR A 37 -3.84 5.98 16.96
CA THR A 37 -2.52 6.53 16.58
C THR A 37 -2.24 7.87 17.25
N ALA A 38 -3.28 8.64 17.54
CA ALA A 38 -3.17 9.90 18.28
C ALA A 38 -4.45 10.17 19.09
N VAL A 39 -4.28 10.86 20.21
CA VAL A 39 -5.38 11.47 20.97
C VAL A 39 -4.93 12.87 21.34
N ASP A 40 -5.71 13.88 20.97
CA ASP A 40 -5.52 15.27 21.38
C ASP A 40 -6.72 15.74 22.22
N GLY A 41 -6.75 17.03 22.58
CA GLY A 41 -7.80 17.59 23.42
C GLY A 41 -9.20 17.63 22.77
N THR A 42 -9.29 17.38 21.47
CA THR A 42 -10.50 17.54 20.65
C THR A 42 -10.85 16.33 19.80
N SER A 43 -9.89 15.46 19.51
CA SER A 43 -10.08 14.33 18.61
C SER A 43 -9.30 13.07 19.01
N VAL A 44 -9.75 11.94 18.47
CA VAL A 44 -8.99 10.69 18.40
C VAL A 44 -8.76 10.31 16.94
N THR A 45 -7.52 10.00 16.59
CA THR A 45 -7.15 9.47 15.28
C THR A 45 -7.04 7.95 15.34
N LEU A 46 -7.75 7.27 14.44
CA LEU A 46 -7.75 5.82 14.29
C LEU A 46 -7.14 5.42 12.95
N GLU A 47 -6.15 4.53 12.95
CA GLU A 47 -5.73 3.81 11.74
C GLU A 47 -6.73 2.69 11.43
N LEU A 48 -7.33 2.77 10.26
CA LEU A 48 -8.30 1.81 9.76
C LEU A 48 -7.58 0.59 9.15
N ARG A 49 -8.36 -0.48 8.90
CA ARG A 49 -7.83 -1.74 8.34
C ARG A 49 -7.10 -1.60 7.00
N ASP A 50 -7.40 -0.55 6.23
CA ASP A 50 -6.82 -0.23 4.92
C ASP A 50 -5.66 0.79 5.01
N GLY A 51 -5.26 1.15 6.24
CA GLY A 51 -4.22 2.11 6.55
C GLY A 51 -4.62 3.58 6.43
N ARG A 52 -5.89 3.91 6.17
CA ARG A 52 -6.35 5.30 6.28
C ARG A 52 -6.41 5.73 7.74
N ALA A 53 -6.14 7.01 7.98
CA ALA A 53 -6.49 7.66 9.25
C ALA A 53 -7.95 8.11 9.22
N ALA A 54 -8.63 7.99 10.37
CA ALA A 54 -9.94 8.56 10.62
C ALA A 54 -9.90 9.37 11.92
N ASP A 55 -10.17 10.67 11.80
CA ASP A 55 -10.27 11.57 12.95
C ASP A 55 -11.71 11.64 13.43
N VAL A 56 -11.94 11.29 14.69
CA VAL A 56 -13.26 11.35 15.33
C VAL A 56 -13.22 12.41 16.42
N ALA A 57 -14.04 13.45 16.29
CA ALA A 57 -14.15 14.50 17.28
C ALA A 57 -14.70 13.94 18.59
N LEU A 58 -14.01 14.19 19.71
CA LEU A 58 -14.39 13.67 21.03
C LEU A 58 -15.80 14.09 21.44
N SER A 59 -16.24 15.27 21.02
CA SER A 59 -17.59 15.81 21.26
C SER A 59 -18.71 15.01 20.57
N THR A 60 -18.40 14.24 19.53
CA THR A 60 -19.38 13.43 18.79
C THR A 60 -19.45 11.99 19.29
N ILE A 61 -18.52 11.56 20.15
CA ILE A 61 -18.41 10.18 20.62
C ILE A 61 -19.53 9.88 21.61
N VAL A 62 -20.36 8.91 21.27
CA VAL A 62 -21.45 8.41 22.13
C VAL A 62 -20.92 7.32 23.06
N THR A 63 -20.13 6.40 22.53
CA THR A 63 -19.51 5.33 23.31
C THR A 63 -18.29 4.77 22.59
N TRP A 64 -17.38 4.16 23.35
CA TRP A 64 -16.25 3.43 22.80
C TRP A 64 -15.89 2.25 23.69
N LYS A 65 -15.19 1.26 23.13
CA LYS A 65 -14.58 0.17 23.89
C LYS A 65 -13.36 -0.39 23.18
N THR A 66 -12.46 -0.99 23.95
CA THR A 66 -11.40 -1.84 23.39
C THR A 66 -12.00 -3.07 22.74
N VAL A 67 -11.39 -3.50 21.64
CA VAL A 67 -11.76 -4.73 20.92
C VAL A 67 -10.54 -5.63 20.76
N PRO A 68 -10.71 -6.95 20.52
CA PRO A 68 -9.57 -7.84 20.28
C PRO A 68 -8.72 -7.35 19.11
N GLU A 69 -7.39 -7.46 19.28
CA GLU A 69 -6.41 -7.07 18.26
C GLU A 69 -6.64 -7.81 16.94
N ARG A 70 -6.92 -9.11 17.02
CA ARG A 70 -7.26 -9.94 15.85
C ARG A 70 -8.76 -10.25 15.83
N PRO A 71 -9.47 -9.93 14.73
CA PRO A 71 -10.86 -10.32 14.58
C PRO A 71 -11.00 -11.85 14.57
N LEU A 72 -12.07 -12.36 15.19
CA LEU A 72 -12.39 -13.80 15.20
C LEU A 72 -12.69 -14.35 13.79
N ARG A 73 -13.18 -13.48 12.89
CA ARG A 73 -13.38 -13.78 11.47
C ARG A 73 -12.70 -12.71 10.65
N ARG A 74 -11.74 -13.12 9.82
CA ARG A 74 -11.02 -12.23 8.92
C ARG A 74 -11.62 -12.35 7.52
N ARG A 75 -11.83 -11.22 6.86
CA ARG A 75 -12.06 -11.20 5.41
C ARG A 75 -10.81 -11.79 4.75
N ARG A 76 -10.96 -12.71 3.79
CA ARG A 76 -9.82 -13.30 3.07
C ARG A 76 -9.16 -12.26 2.17
N ALA A 77 -7.84 -12.27 2.04
CA ALA A 77 -7.09 -11.36 1.18
C ALA A 77 -7.64 -11.33 -0.26
N ALA A 78 -7.91 -12.52 -0.82
CA ALA A 78 -8.44 -12.69 -2.18
C ALA A 78 -9.89 -12.20 -2.37
N SER A 79 -10.61 -11.85 -1.31
CA SER A 79 -11.98 -11.34 -1.40
C SER A 79 -12.05 -9.80 -1.36
N VAL A 80 -10.91 -9.13 -1.24
CA VAL A 80 -10.81 -7.67 -1.35
C VAL A 80 -11.03 -7.25 -2.80
N ASP A 81 -11.71 -6.13 -3.04
CA ASP A 81 -11.91 -5.69 -4.41
C ASP A 81 -10.60 -5.06 -4.94
N ALA A 82 -10.41 -5.11 -6.26
CA ALA A 82 -9.17 -4.66 -6.88
C ALA A 82 -8.89 -3.16 -6.67
N GLU A 83 -9.93 -2.33 -6.55
CA GLU A 83 -9.78 -0.89 -6.32
C GLU A 83 -9.44 -0.58 -4.86
N GLU A 84 -10.06 -1.26 -3.89
CA GLU A 84 -9.66 -1.21 -2.47
C GLU A 84 -8.20 -1.64 -2.32
N LEU A 85 -7.80 -2.73 -2.97
CA LEU A 85 -6.41 -3.18 -2.95
C LEU A 85 -5.48 -2.21 -3.66
N THR A 86 -5.89 -1.56 -4.76
CA THR A 86 -5.11 -0.51 -5.42
C THR A 86 -4.81 0.64 -4.46
N ARG A 87 -5.83 1.15 -3.74
CA ARG A 87 -5.65 2.20 -2.71
C ARG A 87 -4.71 1.77 -1.58
N ILE A 88 -4.82 0.53 -1.11
CA ILE A 88 -3.90 -0.02 -0.10
C ILE A 88 -2.47 -0.05 -0.64
N THR A 89 -2.28 -0.51 -1.88
CA THR A 89 -0.95 -0.61 -2.48
C THR A 89 -0.32 0.75 -2.80
N SER A 90 -1.11 1.79 -3.08
CA SER A 90 -0.65 3.19 -3.17
C SER A 90 0.06 3.62 -1.89
N ARG A 91 -0.52 3.33 -0.72
CA ARG A 91 0.06 3.71 0.58
C ARG A 91 1.35 2.96 0.91
N GLY A 92 1.60 1.80 0.29
CA GLY A 92 2.87 1.09 0.38
C GLY A 92 4.00 1.69 -0.48
N TRP A 93 3.64 2.57 -1.43
CA TRP A 93 4.53 3.34 -2.29
C TRP A 93 4.07 4.81 -2.32
N PRO A 94 4.03 5.50 -1.17
CA PRO A 94 3.44 6.82 -1.08
C PRO A 94 4.22 7.77 -1.99
N ALA A 95 3.49 8.53 -2.80
CA ALA A 95 4.12 9.53 -3.63
C ALA A 95 4.52 10.74 -2.78
N ILE A 96 5.60 11.42 -3.20
CA ILE A 96 6.08 12.64 -2.55
C ILE A 96 4.97 13.70 -2.58
N GLU A 97 4.26 13.75 -3.71
CA GLU A 97 3.05 14.51 -3.84
C GLU A 97 1.89 13.61 -4.25
N SER A 98 0.79 13.69 -3.52
CA SER A 98 -0.47 13.00 -3.81
C SER A 98 -1.63 14.01 -3.78
N VAL A 99 -2.36 14.14 -4.88
CA VAL A 99 -3.50 15.06 -4.99
C VAL A 99 -4.77 14.27 -5.31
N PRO A 100 -5.84 14.38 -4.51
CA PRO A 100 -7.10 13.70 -4.80
C PRO A 100 -7.83 14.37 -5.96
N LEU A 101 -8.44 13.55 -6.82
CA LEU A 101 -9.43 13.96 -7.82
C LEU A 101 -10.62 13.03 -7.71
N GLY A 102 -11.60 13.42 -6.89
CA GLY A 102 -12.64 12.51 -6.43
C GLY A 102 -12.03 11.31 -5.70
N ASP A 103 -12.31 10.11 -6.19
CA ASP A 103 -11.77 8.86 -5.67
C ASP A 103 -10.44 8.45 -6.38
N TRP A 104 -9.99 9.21 -7.39
CA TRP A 104 -8.67 9.05 -8.02
C TRP A 104 -7.59 9.74 -7.18
N GLU A 105 -6.35 9.27 -7.32
CA GLU A 105 -5.18 9.84 -6.66
C GLU A 105 -4.09 10.13 -7.71
N LEU A 106 -3.81 11.41 -7.95
CA LEU A 106 -2.70 11.84 -8.81
C LEU A 106 -1.40 11.79 -8.01
N ARG A 107 -0.44 11.00 -8.46
CA ARG A 107 0.80 10.71 -7.74
C ARG A 107 2.02 11.20 -8.52
N ALA A 108 2.91 11.93 -7.86
CA ALA A 108 4.17 12.39 -8.43
C ALA A 108 5.37 12.25 -7.47
N SER A 109 6.44 11.64 -7.97
CA SER A 109 7.69 11.33 -7.25
C SER A 109 8.89 11.22 -8.20
N GLY A 110 9.07 12.20 -9.10
CA GLY A 110 10.27 12.32 -9.93
C GLY A 110 10.59 11.08 -10.80
N ASN A 111 9.57 10.39 -11.31
CA ASN A 111 9.68 9.19 -12.16
C ASN A 111 10.40 7.96 -11.55
N PHE A 112 10.63 7.91 -10.24
CA PHE A 112 11.28 6.76 -9.58
C PHE A 112 10.55 5.41 -9.82
N THR A 113 9.22 5.41 -9.83
CA THR A 113 8.42 4.20 -10.05
C THR A 113 7.02 4.55 -10.53
N GLY A 114 6.44 3.77 -11.44
CA GLY A 114 5.07 3.99 -11.91
C GLY A 114 4.03 4.00 -10.78
N ARG A 115 4.27 3.25 -9.69
CA ARG A 115 3.36 3.20 -8.52
C ARG A 115 3.25 4.52 -7.78
N ALA A 116 4.22 5.42 -7.94
CA ALA A 116 4.24 6.74 -7.32
C ALA A 116 4.26 7.88 -8.35
N ASN A 117 4.10 7.56 -9.64
CA ASN A 117 4.21 8.51 -10.77
C ASN A 117 3.12 8.29 -11.82
N SER A 118 1.93 7.85 -11.39
CA SER A 118 0.75 7.65 -12.24
C SER A 118 -0.52 7.93 -11.45
N VAL A 119 -1.61 8.30 -12.11
CA VAL A 119 -2.90 8.41 -11.45
C VAL A 119 -3.37 7.00 -11.07
N ALA A 120 -3.67 6.78 -9.78
CA ALA A 120 -4.37 5.59 -9.33
C ALA A 120 -5.86 5.78 -9.60
N VAL A 121 -6.36 5.05 -10.60
CA VAL A 121 -7.76 5.16 -11.04
C VAL A 121 -8.60 4.19 -10.22
N THR A 122 -9.36 4.73 -9.28
CA THR A 122 -10.33 3.97 -8.48
C THR A 122 -11.62 4.76 -8.30
N GLY A 123 -12.79 4.12 -8.35
CA GLY A 123 -14.07 4.81 -8.19
C GLY A 123 -14.28 5.96 -9.18
N SER A 124 -14.92 7.04 -8.72
CA SER A 124 -15.30 8.17 -9.56
C SER A 124 -14.38 9.38 -9.36
N PRO A 125 -13.95 10.09 -10.42
CA PRO A 125 -13.24 11.36 -10.28
C PRO A 125 -14.15 12.52 -9.80
N ARG A 126 -15.46 12.26 -9.65
CA ARG A 126 -16.51 13.23 -9.23
C ARG A 126 -16.68 14.44 -10.16
N VAL A 127 -16.12 14.35 -11.36
CA VAL A 127 -16.28 15.28 -12.48
C VAL A 127 -16.46 14.47 -13.76
N PRO A 128 -16.95 15.06 -14.86
CA PRO A 128 -16.97 14.41 -16.17
C PRO A 128 -15.58 13.88 -16.55
N PHE A 129 -15.55 12.75 -17.28
CA PHE A 129 -14.30 12.05 -17.59
C PHE A 129 -13.31 12.91 -18.39
N ASP A 130 -13.78 13.67 -19.38
CA ASP A 130 -12.91 14.53 -20.20
C ASP A 130 -12.26 15.63 -19.33
N GLU A 131 -13.03 16.25 -18.43
CA GLU A 131 -12.50 17.21 -17.47
C GLU A 131 -11.48 16.56 -16.51
N ALA A 132 -11.70 15.31 -16.11
CA ALA A 132 -10.73 14.56 -15.31
C ALA A 132 -9.43 14.31 -16.08
N LEU A 133 -9.50 14.00 -17.37
CA LEU A 133 -8.32 13.81 -18.22
C LEU A 133 -7.53 15.12 -18.39
N ASP A 134 -8.20 16.24 -18.60
CA ASP A 134 -7.55 17.55 -18.70
C ASP A 134 -6.76 17.86 -17.42
N ARG A 135 -7.37 17.67 -16.26
CA ARG A 135 -6.70 17.86 -14.95
C ARG A 135 -5.52 16.92 -14.74
N VAL A 136 -5.63 15.66 -15.18
CA VAL A 136 -4.52 14.70 -15.13
C VAL A 136 -3.35 15.18 -15.99
N GLN A 137 -3.63 15.60 -17.23
CA GLN A 137 -2.58 16.08 -18.14
C GLN A 137 -1.92 17.36 -17.62
N GLU A 138 -2.72 18.33 -17.13
CA GLU A 138 -2.21 19.57 -16.53
C GLU A 138 -1.32 19.29 -15.31
N PHE A 139 -1.74 18.39 -14.42
CA PHE A 139 -0.97 18.01 -13.23
C PHE A 139 0.41 17.46 -13.61
N TYR A 140 0.49 16.55 -14.58
CA TYR A 140 1.76 15.94 -14.98
C TYR A 140 2.62 16.90 -15.83
N ALA A 141 2.00 17.70 -16.71
CA ALA A 141 2.70 18.71 -17.51
C ALA A 141 3.36 19.78 -16.64
N ALA A 142 2.67 20.27 -15.59
CA ALA A 142 3.22 21.22 -14.63
C ALA A 142 4.46 20.70 -13.89
N ARG A 143 4.65 19.38 -13.85
CA ARG A 143 5.79 18.69 -13.21
C ARG A 143 6.82 18.17 -14.21
N SER A 144 6.65 18.48 -15.51
CA SER A 144 7.50 17.94 -16.58
C SER A 144 7.58 16.41 -16.55
N MET A 145 6.44 15.77 -16.24
CA MET A 145 6.30 14.33 -16.15
C MET A 145 5.30 13.83 -17.22
N PRO A 146 5.49 12.61 -17.75
CA PRO A 146 4.50 12.00 -18.63
C PRO A 146 3.25 11.61 -17.84
N ALA A 147 2.07 11.93 -18.35
CA ALA A 147 0.82 11.46 -17.79
C ALA A 147 0.69 9.94 -17.95
N GLN A 148 0.37 9.25 -16.86
CA GLN A 148 0.15 7.80 -16.85
C GLN A 148 -1.02 7.47 -15.94
N ALA A 149 -1.81 6.46 -16.31
CA ALA A 149 -2.94 5.97 -15.52
C ALA A 149 -2.75 4.50 -15.16
N GLN A 150 -2.74 4.19 -13.87
CA GLN A 150 -2.77 2.82 -13.37
C GLN A 150 -4.23 2.34 -13.34
N VAL A 151 -4.55 1.36 -14.18
CA VAL A 151 -5.91 0.80 -14.30
C VAL A 151 -5.89 -0.72 -14.15
N VAL A 152 -6.94 -1.28 -13.51
CA VAL A 152 -7.14 -2.73 -13.41
C VAL A 152 -7.50 -3.29 -14.78
N VAL A 153 -6.85 -4.38 -15.19
CA VAL A 153 -7.12 -5.06 -16.47
C VAL A 153 -8.55 -5.61 -16.48
N GLY A 154 -9.28 -5.35 -17.56
CA GLY A 154 -10.67 -5.75 -17.73
C GLY A 154 -11.69 -4.84 -17.03
N SER A 155 -11.24 -3.80 -16.32
CA SER A 155 -12.14 -2.84 -15.66
C SER A 155 -12.86 -1.94 -16.67
N SER A 156 -13.95 -1.29 -16.22
CA SER A 156 -14.59 -0.20 -16.98
C SER A 156 -13.63 0.96 -17.21
N HIS A 157 -12.78 1.26 -16.22
CA HIS A 157 -11.75 2.30 -16.35
C HIS A 157 -10.80 2.02 -17.51
N GLU A 158 -10.26 0.80 -17.64
CA GLU A 158 -9.40 0.47 -18.77
C GLU A 158 -10.09 0.75 -20.11
N ARG A 159 -11.34 0.32 -20.27
CA ARG A 159 -12.12 0.57 -21.49
C ARG A 159 -12.29 2.06 -21.76
N THR A 160 -12.72 2.83 -20.76
CA THR A 160 -12.94 4.28 -20.92
C THR A 160 -11.67 5.03 -21.31
N PHE A 161 -10.52 4.69 -20.72
CA PHE A 161 -9.25 5.30 -21.11
C PHE A 161 -8.82 4.89 -22.52
N VAL A 162 -8.97 3.62 -22.90
CA VAL A 162 -8.66 3.13 -24.25
C VAL A 162 -9.57 3.77 -25.31
N ASP A 163 -10.86 3.91 -25.03
CA ASP A 163 -11.82 4.59 -25.90
C ASP A 163 -11.47 6.07 -26.11
N ALA A 164 -10.83 6.69 -25.10
CA ALA A 164 -10.28 8.04 -25.18
C ALA A 164 -8.88 8.12 -25.80
N GLY A 165 -8.40 7.04 -26.42
CA GLY A 165 -7.13 7.00 -27.17
C GLY A 165 -5.89 6.79 -26.31
N TRP A 166 -6.02 6.44 -25.04
CA TRP A 166 -4.87 6.05 -24.24
C TRP A 166 -4.41 4.63 -24.59
N ILE A 167 -3.10 4.44 -24.67
CA ILE A 167 -2.48 3.17 -25.06
C ILE A 167 -1.75 2.54 -23.87
N ARG A 168 -1.65 1.21 -23.87
CA ARG A 168 -0.84 0.50 -22.86
C ARG A 168 0.63 0.87 -23.02
N LYS A 169 1.25 1.27 -21.91
CA LYS A 169 2.69 1.51 -21.85
C LYS A 169 3.43 0.21 -22.18
N ALA A 170 4.34 0.29 -23.15
CA ALA A 170 5.11 -0.87 -23.59
C ALA A 170 6.28 -1.21 -22.63
N GLY A 171 6.75 -2.46 -22.72
CA GLY A 171 7.98 -2.90 -22.09
C GLY A 171 7.87 -3.28 -20.60
N TYR A 172 9.02 -3.34 -19.94
CA TYR A 172 9.19 -3.84 -18.57
C TYR A 172 8.35 -3.08 -17.53
N PHE A 173 7.98 -1.84 -17.83
CA PHE A 173 7.23 -0.95 -16.92
C PHE A 173 5.73 -0.86 -17.27
N GLY A 174 5.19 -1.77 -18.09
CA GLY A 174 3.81 -1.70 -18.60
C GLY A 174 2.70 -2.13 -17.62
N GLY A 175 3.02 -2.82 -16.53
CA GLY A 175 2.03 -3.32 -15.58
C GLY A 175 2.57 -4.37 -14.61
N ALA A 176 1.70 -4.92 -13.78
CA ALA A 176 2.04 -6.00 -12.85
C ALA A 176 0.83 -6.91 -12.57
N VAL A 177 1.12 -8.15 -12.18
CA VAL A 177 0.19 -9.00 -11.43
C VAL A 177 0.31 -8.65 -9.95
N VAL A 178 -0.85 -8.47 -9.31
CA VAL A 178 -0.97 -8.37 -7.86
C VAL A 178 -1.25 -9.76 -7.31
N GLN A 179 -0.41 -10.23 -6.39
CA GLN A 179 -0.65 -11.46 -5.65
C GLN A 179 -0.93 -11.15 -4.18
N VAL A 180 -1.80 -11.94 -3.56
CA VAL A 180 -2.18 -11.76 -2.15
C VAL A 180 -2.10 -13.07 -1.37
N ALA A 181 -1.88 -12.98 -0.06
CA ALA A 181 -1.93 -14.10 0.87
C ALA A 181 -2.61 -13.69 2.18
N ASP A 182 -3.26 -14.63 2.84
CA ASP A 182 -3.59 -14.49 4.27
C ASP A 182 -2.38 -14.94 5.10
N LEU A 183 -2.02 -14.18 6.13
CA LEU A 183 -0.84 -14.45 6.95
C LEU A 183 -1.17 -15.28 8.20
N GLU A 184 -0.30 -16.25 8.46
CA GLU A 184 -0.30 -17.07 9.68
C GLU A 184 0.83 -16.65 10.62
N PRO A 185 0.71 -16.82 11.95
CA PRO A 185 1.72 -16.35 12.91
C PRO A 185 3.00 -17.22 12.98
N ALA A 186 3.27 -18.03 11.97
CA ALA A 186 4.27 -19.10 12.01
C ALA A 186 5.56 -18.82 11.22
N TYR A 187 5.84 -17.55 10.91
CA TYR A 187 7.06 -17.17 10.21
C TYR A 187 8.20 -16.94 11.20
N GLU A 188 9.39 -17.44 10.88
CA GLU A 188 10.59 -17.25 11.69
C GLU A 188 11.53 -16.28 10.99
N ALA A 189 11.92 -15.22 11.70
CA ALA A 189 12.93 -14.30 11.20
C ALA A 189 14.30 -14.98 11.17
N ASP A 190 15.03 -14.74 10.10
CA ASP A 190 16.39 -15.24 9.98
C ASP A 190 17.33 -14.53 10.98
N PRO A 191 18.14 -15.26 11.76
CA PRO A 191 18.98 -14.67 12.81
C PRO A 191 20.13 -13.80 12.28
N GLU A 192 20.52 -13.96 11.00
CA GLU A 192 21.51 -13.10 10.34
C GLU A 192 20.88 -11.91 9.63
N ALA A 193 19.55 -11.84 9.57
CA ALA A 193 18.85 -10.73 8.95
C ALA A 193 18.78 -9.53 9.89
N ARG A 194 19.07 -8.36 9.33
CA ARG A 194 18.84 -7.06 9.97
C ARG A 194 17.63 -6.41 9.31
N VAL A 195 16.69 -5.91 10.11
CA VAL A 195 15.55 -5.11 9.63
C VAL A 195 15.66 -3.71 10.21
N THR A 196 15.75 -2.69 9.37
CA THR A 196 15.85 -1.28 9.78
C THR A 196 14.67 -0.47 9.25
N GLY A 197 14.30 0.61 9.94
CA GLY A 197 13.26 1.55 9.46
C GLY A 197 13.72 2.51 8.36
N ARG A 198 14.99 2.43 7.94
CA ARG A 198 15.59 3.25 6.89
C ARG A 198 16.42 2.39 5.95
N ALA A 199 16.48 2.75 4.68
CA ALA A 199 17.37 2.10 3.72
C ALA A 199 18.77 2.65 3.92
N ASP A 200 19.75 1.90 4.45
CA ASP A 200 21.11 2.44 4.47
C ASP A 200 21.72 2.49 3.05
N ASP A 201 22.88 3.14 2.91
CA ASP A 201 23.52 3.30 1.60
C ASP A 201 23.91 1.96 0.97
N GLU A 202 24.24 0.95 1.79
CA GLU A 202 24.53 -0.41 1.31
C GLU A 202 23.27 -1.09 0.74
N TRP A 203 22.12 -0.95 1.41
CA TRP A 203 20.84 -1.44 0.90
C TRP A 203 20.45 -0.76 -0.42
N LEU A 204 20.58 0.57 -0.52
CA LEU A 204 20.28 1.31 -1.75
C LEU A 204 21.21 0.95 -2.90
N ALA A 205 22.52 0.82 -2.62
CA ALA A 205 23.50 0.40 -3.62
C ALA A 205 23.18 -0.99 -4.15
N HIS A 206 22.71 -1.91 -3.30
CA HIS A 206 22.26 -3.23 -3.72
C HIS A 206 20.97 -3.19 -4.55
N TYR A 207 20.00 -2.35 -4.18
CA TYR A 207 18.75 -2.21 -4.94
C TYR A 207 19.00 -1.72 -6.38
N GLY A 208 19.96 -0.81 -6.57
CA GLY A 208 20.58 -0.52 -7.87
C GLY A 208 19.66 0.08 -8.95
N ARG A 209 18.39 0.37 -8.63
CA ARG A 209 17.39 0.99 -9.52
C ARG A 209 17.03 2.39 -9.01
N VAL A 210 18.06 3.20 -8.79
CA VAL A 210 17.97 4.50 -8.13
C VAL A 210 18.79 5.50 -8.93
N ASP A 211 18.11 6.32 -9.73
CA ASP A 211 18.75 7.43 -10.46
C ASP A 211 18.96 8.64 -9.53
N ASP A 212 17.99 8.92 -8.66
CA ASP A 212 18.06 9.94 -7.61
C ASP A 212 17.83 9.29 -6.23
N PRO A 213 18.88 9.12 -5.42
CA PRO A 213 18.78 8.54 -4.09
C PRO A 213 17.87 9.29 -3.12
N ALA A 214 17.80 10.62 -3.20
CA ALA A 214 16.94 11.40 -2.31
C ALA A 214 15.46 11.14 -2.61
N HIS A 215 15.08 11.15 -3.89
CA HIS A 215 13.72 10.83 -4.32
C HIS A 215 13.35 9.37 -4.02
N ALA A 216 14.25 8.43 -4.27
CA ALA A 216 14.03 7.02 -3.98
C ALA A 216 13.83 6.78 -2.48
N ARG A 217 14.63 7.42 -1.61
CA ARG A 217 14.45 7.39 -0.15
C ARG A 217 13.11 7.96 0.26
N ALA A 218 12.74 9.14 -0.25
CA ALA A 218 11.47 9.79 0.11
C ALA A 218 10.25 8.88 -0.14
N VAL A 219 10.26 8.12 -1.25
CA VAL A 219 9.19 7.16 -1.56
C VAL A 219 9.34 5.86 -0.74
N MET A 220 10.54 5.28 -0.68
CA MET A 220 10.73 3.98 -0.05
C MET A 220 10.56 4.03 1.47
N GLU A 221 11.01 5.10 2.12
CA GLU A 221 10.92 5.34 3.57
C GLU A 221 9.63 6.06 3.97
N GLY A 222 8.84 6.55 3.01
CA GLY A 222 7.61 7.31 3.26
C GLY A 222 6.48 6.60 4.00
N PRO A 223 6.27 5.27 3.91
CA PRO A 223 5.23 4.61 4.70
C PRO A 223 5.50 4.72 6.20
N ALA A 224 4.46 4.91 7.00
CA ALA A 224 4.57 5.04 8.46
C ALA A 224 5.24 3.84 9.13
N GLN A 225 5.01 2.64 8.60
CA GLN A 225 5.67 1.40 9.04
C GLN A 225 6.35 0.72 7.85
N VAL A 226 7.67 0.78 7.84
CA VAL A 226 8.52 0.17 6.81
C VAL A 226 9.73 -0.52 7.42
N GLY A 227 10.09 -1.66 6.85
CA GLY A 227 11.28 -2.44 7.19
C GLY A 227 12.12 -2.70 5.94
N PHE A 228 13.42 -2.45 6.07
CA PHE A 228 14.44 -2.77 5.08
C PHE A 228 15.26 -3.95 5.59
N VAL A 229 15.05 -5.11 4.98
CA VAL A 229 15.73 -6.36 5.32
C VAL A 229 17.07 -6.41 4.59
N SER A 230 18.14 -6.78 5.30
CA SER A 230 19.47 -7.08 4.75
C SER A 230 20.02 -8.37 5.36
N ILE A 231 20.67 -9.21 4.56
CA ILE A 231 21.38 -10.41 5.01
C ILE A 231 22.82 -10.41 4.48
N GLY A 232 23.76 -10.73 5.37
CA GLY A 232 25.20 -10.85 5.08
C GLY A 232 26.02 -9.59 5.37
N SER A 233 27.34 -9.77 5.42
CA SER A 233 28.33 -8.69 5.53
C SER A 233 29.54 -9.03 4.64
N PRO A 234 29.71 -8.37 3.48
CA PRO A 234 28.83 -7.35 2.90
C PRO A 234 27.44 -7.90 2.54
N VAL A 235 26.46 -7.01 2.37
CA VAL A 235 25.05 -7.36 2.08
C VAL A 235 24.93 -8.12 0.76
N VAL A 236 24.40 -9.35 0.84
CA VAL A 236 24.21 -10.24 -0.31
C VAL A 236 22.74 -10.47 -0.68
N ALA A 237 21.81 -10.09 0.19
CA ALA A 237 20.38 -10.14 -0.09
C ALA A 237 19.65 -9.02 0.64
N ILE A 238 18.64 -8.46 0.00
CA ILE A 238 17.80 -7.40 0.55
C ILE A 238 16.31 -7.69 0.34
N GLY A 239 15.47 -7.03 1.12
CA GLY A 239 14.02 -6.93 0.92
C GLY A 239 13.46 -5.64 1.50
N ARG A 240 12.28 -5.25 1.04
CA ARG A 240 11.47 -4.19 1.64
C ARG A 240 10.11 -4.75 2.03
N VAL A 241 9.68 -4.45 3.24
CA VAL A 241 8.35 -4.76 3.76
C VAL A 241 7.71 -3.49 4.29
N VAL A 242 6.42 -3.31 4.02
CA VAL A 242 5.63 -2.19 4.56
C VAL A 242 4.40 -2.75 5.24
N VAL A 243 3.92 -2.10 6.30
CA VAL A 243 2.64 -2.42 6.92
C VAL A 243 1.70 -1.22 6.79
N THR A 244 0.51 -1.46 6.26
CA THR A 244 -0.51 -0.44 6.00
C THR A 244 -1.84 -0.99 6.52
N GLY A 245 -2.25 -0.55 7.71
CA GLY A 245 -3.35 -1.19 8.44
C GLY A 245 -3.06 -2.67 8.63
N GLN A 246 -3.89 -3.53 8.04
CA GLN A 246 -3.75 -4.99 8.18
C GLN A 246 -2.91 -5.66 7.07
N TRP A 247 -2.35 -4.89 6.14
CA TRP A 247 -1.68 -5.41 4.95
C TRP A 247 -0.17 -5.22 4.99
N ALA A 248 0.55 -6.30 4.68
CA ALA A 248 1.97 -6.30 4.42
C ALA A 248 2.26 -6.17 2.91
N GLY A 249 3.02 -5.17 2.48
CA GLY A 249 3.50 -5.07 1.10
C GLY A 249 4.94 -5.55 1.00
N LEU A 250 5.22 -6.60 0.22
CA LEU A 250 6.58 -7.07 -0.04
C LEU A 250 7.09 -6.54 -1.38
N ALA A 251 8.32 -6.03 -1.37
CA ALA A 251 8.98 -5.49 -2.54
C ALA A 251 10.50 -5.61 -2.44
N ALA A 252 11.20 -5.29 -3.54
CA ALA A 252 12.66 -5.19 -3.59
C ALA A 252 13.41 -6.41 -3.03
N VAL A 253 12.85 -7.62 -3.21
CA VAL A 253 13.53 -8.86 -2.82
C VAL A 253 14.59 -9.21 -3.86
N GLU A 254 15.85 -8.96 -3.51
CA GLU A 254 17.01 -9.10 -4.40
C GLU A 254 18.08 -9.96 -3.73
N VAL A 255 18.83 -10.71 -4.56
CA VAL A 255 20.00 -11.48 -4.14
C VAL A 255 21.10 -11.30 -5.17
N VAL A 256 22.32 -10.95 -4.71
CA VAL A 256 23.47 -10.79 -5.61
C VAL A 256 23.69 -12.07 -6.43
N PRO A 257 24.04 -11.99 -7.72
CA PRO A 257 24.21 -13.16 -8.57
C PRO A 257 25.07 -14.27 -7.98
N ALA A 258 26.19 -13.92 -7.35
CA ALA A 258 27.14 -14.85 -6.74
C ALA A 258 26.60 -15.61 -5.51
N ALA A 259 25.53 -15.12 -4.87
CA ALA A 259 24.92 -15.73 -3.69
C ALA A 259 23.56 -16.40 -3.97
N ARG A 260 23.12 -16.43 -5.24
CA ARG A 260 21.85 -17.06 -5.63
C ARG A 260 21.87 -18.57 -5.38
N ARG A 261 20.68 -19.17 -5.33
CA ARG A 261 20.44 -20.61 -5.10
C ARG A 261 20.92 -21.12 -3.73
N ARG A 262 21.17 -20.22 -2.78
CA ARG A 262 21.49 -20.52 -1.37
C ARG A 262 20.32 -20.31 -0.40
N GLY A 263 19.10 -20.16 -0.92
CA GLY A 263 17.90 -19.92 -0.10
C GLY A 263 17.73 -18.50 0.44
N LEU A 264 18.63 -17.55 0.13
CA LEU A 264 18.61 -16.19 0.69
C LEU A 264 17.32 -15.43 0.42
N ALA A 265 16.75 -15.53 -0.78
CA ALA A 265 15.47 -14.88 -1.09
C ALA A 265 14.35 -15.39 -0.16
N ARG A 266 14.35 -16.69 0.15
CA ARG A 266 13.39 -17.31 1.08
C ARG A 266 13.54 -16.72 2.48
N ARG A 267 14.78 -16.65 2.97
CA ARG A 267 15.12 -16.07 4.28
C ARG A 267 14.64 -14.62 4.38
N VAL A 268 14.84 -13.81 3.31
CA VAL A 268 14.31 -12.44 3.24
C VAL A 268 12.78 -12.41 3.33
N VAL A 269 12.07 -13.29 2.60
CA VAL A 269 10.60 -13.36 2.66
C VAL A 269 10.13 -13.75 4.06
N GLU A 270 10.72 -14.78 4.67
CA GLU A 270 10.36 -15.24 6.03
C GLU A 270 10.58 -14.15 7.07
N THR A 271 11.74 -13.48 7.06
CA THR A 271 12.00 -12.32 7.92
C THR A 271 10.99 -11.20 7.68
N SER A 272 10.65 -10.91 6.42
CA SER A 272 9.67 -9.86 6.09
C SER A 272 8.27 -10.19 6.62
N LEU A 273 7.83 -11.45 6.48
CA LEU A 273 6.52 -11.89 6.94
C LEU A 273 6.45 -11.98 8.46
N ALA A 274 7.51 -12.45 9.13
CA ALA A 274 7.63 -12.42 10.59
C ALA A 274 7.52 -10.98 11.12
N TRP A 275 8.32 -10.07 10.57
CA TRP A 275 8.27 -8.65 10.90
C TRP A 275 6.87 -8.07 10.67
N ALA A 276 6.22 -8.35 9.54
CA ALA A 276 4.90 -7.81 9.26
C ALA A 276 3.82 -8.30 10.24
N VAL A 277 3.87 -9.58 10.63
CA VAL A 277 2.95 -10.17 11.61
C VAL A 277 3.12 -9.52 12.99
N GLU A 278 4.36 -9.26 13.42
CA GLU A 278 4.67 -8.54 14.66
C GLU A 278 4.11 -7.11 14.64
N HIS A 279 4.06 -6.48 13.46
CA HIS A 279 3.53 -5.14 13.25
C HIS A 279 2.02 -5.13 12.92
N GLY A 280 1.33 -6.25 13.13
CA GLY A 280 -0.14 -6.31 13.08
C GLY A 280 -0.75 -6.67 11.72
N ALA A 281 0.07 -6.96 10.70
CA ALA A 281 -0.46 -7.45 9.43
C ALA A 281 -1.05 -8.86 9.56
N ASP A 282 -2.18 -9.09 8.88
CA ASP A 282 -2.82 -10.39 8.77
C ASP A 282 -3.02 -10.85 7.32
N LYS A 283 -2.60 -10.01 6.36
CA LYS A 283 -2.59 -10.26 4.92
C LYS A 283 -1.32 -9.71 4.33
N ALA A 284 -0.90 -10.24 3.19
CA ALA A 284 0.17 -9.67 2.40
C ALA A 284 -0.24 -9.48 0.94
N TYR A 285 0.43 -8.55 0.29
CA TYR A 285 0.41 -8.37 -1.15
C TYR A 285 1.83 -8.21 -1.69
N LEU A 286 1.98 -8.50 -2.97
CA LEU A 286 3.14 -8.11 -3.76
C LEU A 286 2.69 -7.74 -5.16
N GLN A 287 3.53 -6.99 -5.86
CA GLN A 287 3.28 -6.57 -7.23
C GLN A 287 4.52 -6.86 -8.06
N THR A 288 4.42 -7.79 -9.00
CA THR A 288 5.52 -8.21 -9.86
C THR A 288 5.05 -8.36 -11.30
N MET A 289 5.94 -8.34 -12.27
CA MET A 289 5.53 -8.61 -13.64
C MET A 289 5.10 -10.07 -13.77
N ARG A 290 4.09 -10.33 -14.58
CA ARG A 290 3.62 -11.70 -14.87
C ARG A 290 4.72 -12.58 -15.50
N SER A 291 5.70 -11.98 -16.17
CA SER A 291 6.88 -12.68 -16.72
C SER A 291 7.93 -13.05 -15.68
N ASN A 292 7.87 -12.50 -14.46
CA ASN A 292 8.81 -12.80 -13.37
C ASN A 292 8.41 -14.11 -12.67
N THR A 293 8.53 -15.21 -13.40
CA THR A 293 8.17 -16.56 -12.92
C THR A 293 8.99 -16.98 -11.70
N ALA A 294 10.22 -16.49 -11.56
CA ALA A 294 11.07 -16.73 -10.40
C ALA A 294 10.50 -16.10 -9.12
N ALA A 295 10.02 -14.85 -9.20
CA ALA A 295 9.33 -14.22 -8.07
C ALA A 295 8.02 -14.96 -7.74
N ILE A 296 7.19 -15.24 -8.74
CA ILE A 296 5.91 -15.95 -8.53
C ILE A 296 6.14 -17.30 -7.82
N ALA A 297 7.15 -18.06 -8.26
CA ALA A 297 7.52 -19.34 -7.63
C ALA A 297 8.10 -19.19 -6.21
N LEU A 298 8.78 -18.07 -5.91
CA LEU A 298 9.31 -17.77 -4.57
C LEU A 298 8.18 -17.61 -3.54
N TYR A 299 7.08 -16.96 -3.93
CA TYR A 299 6.00 -16.60 -3.00
C TYR A 299 4.91 -17.66 -2.85
N ALA A 300 4.74 -18.56 -3.83
CA ALA A 300 3.71 -19.60 -3.82
C ALA A 300 3.67 -20.46 -2.53
N PRO A 301 4.81 -20.88 -1.93
CA PRO A 301 4.81 -21.64 -0.68
C PRO A 301 4.21 -20.89 0.53
N TYR A 302 4.12 -19.56 0.47
CA TYR A 302 3.54 -18.71 1.52
C TYR A 302 2.05 -18.43 1.29
N GLY A 303 1.41 -19.13 0.34
CA GLY A 303 -0.02 -19.00 0.06
C GLY A 303 -0.38 -17.81 -0.82
N PHE A 304 0.60 -17.17 -1.48
CA PHE A 304 0.32 -16.11 -2.45
C PHE A 304 -0.39 -16.67 -3.67
N VAL A 305 -1.50 -16.03 -4.03
CA VAL A 305 -2.30 -16.33 -5.22
C VAL A 305 -2.52 -15.07 -6.04
N ASP A 306 -2.68 -15.23 -7.35
CA ASP A 306 -3.06 -14.14 -8.25
C ASP A 306 -4.40 -13.53 -7.81
N HIS A 307 -4.45 -12.19 -7.74
CA HIS A 307 -5.67 -11.44 -7.43
C HIS A 307 -6.20 -10.71 -8.65
N HIS A 308 -5.37 -9.87 -9.29
CA HIS A 308 -5.72 -9.14 -10.49
C HIS A 308 -4.44 -8.65 -11.18
N ASP A 309 -4.55 -8.27 -12.45
CA ASP A 309 -3.52 -7.52 -13.16
C ASP A 309 -3.91 -6.04 -13.21
N TYR A 310 -2.91 -5.16 -13.21
CA TYR A 310 -3.08 -3.78 -13.63
C TYR A 310 -2.06 -3.43 -14.71
N VAL A 311 -2.40 -2.44 -15.53
CA VAL A 311 -1.53 -1.85 -16.54
C VAL A 311 -1.39 -0.36 -16.31
N TYR A 312 -0.30 0.21 -16.82
CA TYR A 312 -0.19 1.65 -17.00
C TYR A 312 -0.60 2.01 -18.42
N LEU A 313 -1.54 2.94 -18.54
CA LEU A 313 -1.90 3.57 -19.81
C LEU A 313 -1.22 4.94 -19.91
N GLU A 314 -0.89 5.38 -21.11
CA GLU A 314 -0.37 6.70 -21.41
C GLU A 314 -1.09 7.28 -22.64
N PRO A 315 -1.20 8.62 -22.79
CA PRO A 315 -1.77 9.22 -23.98
C PRO A 315 -1.04 8.72 -25.25
N ALA A 316 -1.78 8.48 -26.34
CA ALA A 316 -1.15 8.30 -27.64
C ALA A 316 -0.40 9.60 -27.99
N GLY A 317 0.91 9.49 -28.22
CA GLY A 317 1.78 10.63 -28.54
C GLY A 317 1.50 11.28 -29.89
#